data_AF-A0A093H9S9-F1
#
_entry.id   AF-A0A093H9S9-F1
#
_cell.length_a   1.000
_cell.length_b   1.000
_cell.length_c   1.000
_cell.angle_alpha   90.00
_cell.angle_beta   90.00
_cell.angle_gamma   90.00
#
_symmetry.space_group_name_H-M   'P 1'
#
loop_
_entity.id
_entity.type
_entity.pdbx_description
1 polymer ?
#
loop_
_entity_poly.entity_id
_entity_poly.type
_entity_poly.pdbx_seq_one_letter_code
_entity_poly.pdbx_strand_id
1 'polypeptide(L)'
;CIKESLSRLFFSCGPVQSVDICDKPEIGEKTETLKSKFFNLKTTKGFRVAYVVFRSPAGVQAAKALSQGGPLLISTESHPVKTGISKWIASYAASVVDREELKAEVDAFMQDYDKQIAEEEAKAAEEEGVPDEEGWVKVTRKGRKPGLPRTEAANLRLLERERRKRARKELLNFYAWQHRETKREHIAQLRKKFEEDKQRIALMRAQRKFRPY
;
A
#
# COMPACT_ATOMS: atom_id res chain seq x y z
N CYS A 1 19.50 -7.46 -18.05
CA CYS A 1 20.40 -6.32 -17.83
C CYS A 1 20.85 -6.33 -16.37
N ILE A 2 22.15 -6.41 -16.12
CA ILE A 2 22.75 -6.45 -14.78
C ILE A 2 23.35 -5.06 -14.51
N LYS A 3 23.52 -4.67 -13.22
CA LYS A 3 24.17 -3.41 -12.83
C LYS A 3 25.55 -3.24 -13.51
N GLU A 4 26.33 -4.32 -13.59
CA GLU A 4 27.63 -4.38 -14.28
C GLU A 4 27.55 -4.09 -15.78
N SER A 5 26.50 -4.56 -16.45
CA SER A 5 26.32 -4.31 -17.88
C SER A 5 26.06 -2.82 -18.14
N LEU A 6 25.30 -2.17 -17.25
CA LEU A 6 25.01 -0.74 -17.33
C LEU A 6 26.22 0.10 -16.95
N SER A 7 26.95 -0.25 -15.89
CA SER A 7 28.17 0.49 -15.52
C SER A 7 29.20 0.45 -16.64
N ARG A 8 29.39 -0.69 -17.31
CA ARG A 8 30.28 -0.82 -18.47
C ARG A 8 29.81 0.03 -19.65
N LEU A 9 28.53 0.00 -19.99
CA LEU A 9 27.99 0.77 -21.11
C LEU A 9 28.16 2.28 -20.90
N PHE A 10 27.96 2.75 -19.67
CA PHE A 10 28.10 4.17 -19.36
C PHE A 10 29.53 4.58 -19.00
N PHE A 11 30.45 3.62 -18.81
CA PHE A 11 31.86 3.90 -18.60
C PHE A 11 32.49 4.65 -19.78
N SER A 12 32.05 4.39 -21.01
CA SER A 12 32.51 5.14 -22.19
C SER A 12 32.13 6.62 -22.15
N CYS A 13 31.11 6.98 -21.38
CA CYS A 13 30.68 8.37 -21.19
C CYS A 13 31.38 9.04 -19.99
N GLY A 14 31.92 8.27 -19.05
CA GLY A 14 32.65 8.77 -17.88
C GLY A 14 32.61 7.82 -16.68
N PRO A 15 33.33 8.15 -15.59
CA PRO A 15 33.36 7.35 -14.38
C PRO A 15 31.98 7.33 -13.70
N VAL A 16 31.37 6.15 -13.62
CA VAL A 16 30.08 5.90 -12.95
C VAL A 16 30.32 5.68 -11.45
N GLN A 17 29.57 6.39 -10.61
CA GLN A 17 29.63 6.29 -9.14
C GLN A 17 28.70 5.19 -8.61
N SER A 18 27.45 5.14 -9.09
CA SER A 18 26.50 4.10 -8.69
C SER A 18 25.48 3.82 -9.79
N VAL A 19 25.02 2.58 -9.86
CA VAL A 19 23.94 2.15 -10.77
C VAL A 19 22.87 1.45 -9.97
N ASP A 20 21.65 1.92 -10.14
CA ASP A 20 20.48 1.42 -9.48
C ASP A 20 19.39 1.06 -10.46
N ILE A 21 18.74 -0.08 -10.23
CA ILE A 21 17.66 -0.58 -11.09
C ILE A 21 16.41 -0.64 -10.21
N CYS A 22 15.35 0.06 -10.63
CA CYS A 22 14.06 0.12 -9.98
C CYS A 22 12.97 -0.45 -10.88
N ASP A 23 11.97 -1.10 -10.29
CA ASP A 23 10.80 -1.60 -11.02
C ASP A 23 9.81 -0.46 -11.34
N LYS A 24 9.85 0.66 -10.59
CA LYS A 24 9.04 1.86 -10.82
C LYS A 24 9.92 3.12 -10.79
N PRO A 25 9.57 4.17 -11.55
CA PRO A 25 10.22 5.46 -11.43
C PRO A 25 9.88 6.05 -10.06
N GLU A 26 10.88 6.13 -9.17
CA GLU A 26 10.76 6.79 -7.88
C GLU A 26 11.39 8.19 -8.00
N ILE A 27 10.62 9.21 -7.64
CA ILE A 27 11.07 10.60 -7.55
C ILE A 27 11.41 10.82 -6.07
N GLY A 28 12.60 10.42 -5.65
CA GLY A 28 13.06 10.58 -4.27
C GLY A 28 14.40 9.90 -4.00
N GLU A 29 15.18 10.43 -3.06
CA GLU A 29 16.31 9.71 -2.45
C GLU A 29 15.76 8.47 -1.77
N LYS A 30 16.34 7.31 -2.09
CA LYS A 30 15.85 6.04 -1.53
C LYS A 30 16.22 5.98 -0.05
N THR A 31 15.21 5.76 0.78
CA THR A 31 15.42 5.13 2.07
C THR A 31 15.98 3.74 1.81
N GLU A 32 17.19 3.47 2.32
CA GLU A 32 17.79 2.15 2.35
C GLU A 32 16.95 1.26 3.27
N THR A 33 15.83 0.77 2.75
CA THR A 33 15.15 -0.37 3.37
C THR A 33 16.13 -1.52 3.28
N LEU A 34 16.53 -2.05 4.43
CA LEU A 34 17.42 -3.21 4.53
C LEU A 34 16.73 -4.38 3.82
N LYS A 35 17.07 -4.57 2.54
CA LYS A 35 16.59 -5.70 1.76
C LYS A 35 17.42 -6.88 2.20
N SER A 36 16.78 -7.81 2.91
CA SER A 36 17.37 -9.12 3.22
C SER A 36 17.96 -9.74 1.95
N LYS A 37 19.10 -10.43 2.07
CA LYS A 37 19.75 -11.06 0.92
C LYS A 37 18.87 -12.16 0.32
N PHE A 38 18.05 -12.79 1.15
CA PHE A 38 17.26 -13.95 0.79
C PHE A 38 15.81 -13.64 0.43
N PHE A 39 15.16 -12.68 1.10
CA PHE A 39 13.77 -12.29 0.77
C PHE A 39 13.74 -11.20 -0.29
N ASN A 40 14.27 -11.53 -1.47
CA ASN A 40 14.03 -10.72 -2.65
C ASN A 40 12.67 -11.09 -3.24
N LEU A 41 11.67 -10.22 -3.04
CA LEU A 41 10.42 -10.26 -3.79
C LEU A 41 10.78 -10.37 -5.27
N LYS A 42 10.31 -11.43 -5.94
CA LYS A 42 10.62 -11.71 -7.34
C LYS A 42 10.45 -10.43 -8.16
N THR A 43 11.57 -9.86 -8.60
CA THR A 43 11.57 -8.63 -9.41
C THR A 43 10.60 -8.82 -10.57
N THR A 44 9.62 -7.94 -10.65
CA THR A 44 8.53 -8.11 -11.61
C THR A 44 9.12 -8.14 -13.03
N LYS A 45 8.58 -9.02 -13.89
CA LYS A 45 8.98 -9.13 -15.29
C LYS A 45 8.29 -8.02 -16.09
N GLY A 46 8.69 -6.77 -15.83
CA GLY A 46 8.14 -5.57 -16.46
C GLY A 46 9.22 -4.59 -16.89
N PHE A 47 8.78 -3.39 -17.26
CA PHE A 47 9.68 -2.27 -17.53
C PHE A 47 10.45 -1.90 -16.27
N ARG A 48 11.74 -1.63 -16.42
CA ARG A 48 12.63 -1.21 -15.34
C ARG A 48 13.26 0.12 -15.68
N VAL A 49 13.38 0.97 -14.67
CA VAL A 49 14.05 2.27 -14.76
C VAL A 49 15.40 2.13 -14.08
N ALA A 50 16.47 2.48 -14.77
CA ALA A 50 17.81 2.50 -14.20
C ALA A 50 18.25 3.94 -13.94
N TYR A 51 18.74 4.20 -12.74
CA TYR A 51 19.38 5.45 -12.35
C TYR A 51 20.89 5.25 -12.37
N VAL A 52 21.58 6.06 -13.16
CA VAL A 52 23.04 6.02 -13.29
C VAL A 52 23.59 7.35 -12.78
N VAL A 53 24.37 7.29 -11.71
CA VAL A 53 25.01 8.45 -11.11
C VAL A 53 26.44 8.50 -11.59
N PHE A 54 26.84 9.61 -12.22
CA PHE A 54 28.21 9.84 -12.68
C PHE A 54 28.98 10.65 -11.64
N ARG A 55 30.28 10.40 -11.54
CA ARG A 55 31.17 11.19 -10.66
C ARG A 55 31.41 12.61 -11.17
N SER A 56 31.26 12.84 -12.48
CA SER A 56 31.45 14.16 -13.10
C SER A 56 30.23 14.60 -13.91
N PRO A 57 29.90 15.90 -13.93
CA PRO A 57 28.79 16.43 -14.72
C PRO A 57 29.05 16.32 -16.23
N ALA A 58 30.32 16.27 -16.65
CA ALA A 58 30.72 16.00 -18.02
C ALA A 58 30.22 14.61 -18.50
N GLY A 59 30.19 13.61 -17.62
CA GLY A 59 29.67 12.28 -17.95
C GLY A 59 28.18 12.27 -18.28
N VAL A 60 27.40 13.13 -17.62
CA VAL A 60 25.97 13.30 -17.91
C VAL A 60 25.75 13.92 -19.29
N GLN A 61 26.56 14.92 -19.65
CA GLN A 61 26.48 15.57 -20.97
C GLN A 61 26.91 14.62 -22.09
N ALA A 62 27.98 13.85 -21.88
CA ALA A 62 28.42 12.82 -22.81
C ALA A 62 27.37 11.71 -22.98
N ALA A 63 26.70 11.29 -21.91
CA ALA A 63 25.61 10.31 -21.99
C ALA A 63 24.39 10.84 -22.76
N LYS A 64 24.03 12.12 -22.59
CA LYS A 64 22.98 12.77 -23.38
C LYS A 64 23.34 12.82 -24.86
N ALA A 65 24.58 13.17 -25.20
CA ALA A 65 25.05 13.17 -26.58
C ALA A 65 25.05 11.76 -27.18
N LEU A 66 25.46 10.74 -26.42
CA LEU A 66 25.46 9.34 -26.88
C LEU A 66 24.05 8.83 -27.18
N SER A 67 23.02 9.30 -26.47
CA SER A 67 21.63 8.92 -26.74
C SER A 67 21.13 9.34 -28.13
N GLN A 68 21.80 10.29 -28.79
CA GLN A 68 21.46 10.74 -30.15
C GLN A 68 22.08 9.83 -31.24
N GLY A 69 23.06 8.99 -30.88
CA GLY A 69 23.86 8.18 -31.81
C GLY A 69 23.32 6.78 -32.15
N GLY A 70 22.14 6.41 -31.65
CA GLY A 70 21.50 5.11 -31.93
C GLY A 70 21.35 4.18 -30.71
N PRO A 71 20.78 2.98 -30.89
CA PRO A 71 20.50 2.06 -29.80
C PRO A 71 21.78 1.42 -29.23
N LEU A 72 21.99 1.52 -27.92
CA LEU A 72 23.11 0.87 -27.23
C LEU A 72 22.84 -0.64 -27.08
N LEU A 73 23.79 -1.46 -27.51
CA LEU A 73 23.71 -2.92 -27.39
C LEU A 73 24.34 -3.41 -26.10
N ILE A 74 23.55 -4.10 -25.27
CA ILE A 74 24.00 -4.62 -23.96
C ILE A 74 24.80 -5.93 -24.10
N SER A 75 24.55 -6.71 -25.16
CA SER A 75 25.25 -7.98 -25.41
C SER A 75 26.36 -7.77 -26.43
N THR A 76 27.61 -8.02 -26.04
CA THR A 76 28.77 -7.97 -26.95
C THR A 76 29.46 -9.34 -26.98
N GLU A 77 30.26 -9.63 -28.01
CA GLU A 77 31.01 -10.90 -28.09
C GLU A 77 31.94 -11.11 -26.90
N SER A 78 32.52 -10.04 -26.37
CA SER A 78 33.35 -10.07 -25.16
C SER A 78 32.55 -10.32 -23.87
N HIS A 79 31.27 -9.94 -23.82
CA HIS A 79 30.42 -10.07 -22.63
C HIS A 79 28.98 -10.43 -23.05
N PRO A 80 28.71 -11.72 -23.31
CA PRO A 80 27.38 -12.16 -23.69
C PRO A 80 26.45 -12.11 -22.47
N VAL A 81 25.28 -11.49 -22.63
CA VAL A 81 24.21 -11.62 -21.64
C VAL A 81 23.71 -13.06 -21.68
N LYS A 82 23.72 -13.74 -20.53
CA LYS A 82 23.15 -15.09 -20.41
C LYS A 82 21.67 -15.05 -20.78
N THR A 83 21.31 -15.67 -21.90
CA THR A 83 19.93 -15.82 -22.41
C THR A 83 19.53 -17.30 -22.43
N GLY A 84 18.24 -17.57 -22.64
CA GLY A 84 17.74 -18.94 -22.79
C GLY A 84 17.97 -19.82 -21.56
N ILE A 85 18.34 -21.08 -21.79
CA ILE A 85 18.50 -22.13 -20.77
C ILE A 85 19.54 -21.75 -19.72
N SER A 86 20.68 -21.20 -20.14
CA SER A 86 21.77 -20.81 -19.23
C SER A 86 21.34 -19.76 -18.21
N LYS A 87 20.41 -18.87 -18.59
CA LYS A 87 19.79 -17.92 -17.67
C LYS A 87 18.94 -18.63 -16.62
N TRP A 88 18.13 -19.59 -17.05
CA TRP A 88 17.25 -20.34 -16.16
C TRP A 88 18.03 -21.22 -15.20
N ILE A 89 19.09 -21.89 -15.66
CA ILE A 89 20.00 -22.68 -14.81
C ILE A 89 20.63 -21.79 -13.74
N ALA A 90 21.20 -20.64 -14.14
CA ALA A 90 21.81 -19.70 -13.18
C ALA A 90 20.77 -19.14 -12.19
N SER A 91 19.56 -18.82 -12.67
CA SER A 91 18.47 -18.35 -11.80
C SER A 91 17.98 -19.43 -10.84
N TYR A 92 17.98 -20.69 -11.26
CA TYR A 92 17.59 -21.81 -10.41
C TYR A 92 18.65 -22.09 -9.35
N ALA A 93 19.93 -22.13 -9.75
CA ALA A 93 21.03 -22.27 -8.80
C ALA A 93 21.03 -21.15 -7.75
N ALA A 94 20.78 -19.89 -8.15
CA ALA A 94 20.67 -18.76 -7.24
C ALA A 94 19.40 -18.78 -6.36
N SER A 95 18.37 -19.54 -6.74
CA SER A 95 17.19 -19.73 -5.90
C SER A 95 17.41 -20.75 -4.78
N VAL A 96 18.42 -21.60 -4.92
CA VAL A 96 18.85 -22.51 -3.87
C VAL A 96 19.76 -21.73 -2.94
N VAL A 97 19.24 -21.43 -1.77
CA VAL A 97 19.94 -20.69 -0.71
C VAL A 97 20.60 -21.69 0.24
N ASP A 98 21.80 -21.37 0.71
CA ASP A 98 22.42 -22.14 1.78
C ASP A 98 21.65 -22.00 3.10
N ARG A 99 21.42 -23.13 3.76
CA ARG A 99 20.54 -23.19 4.94
C ARG A 99 21.19 -22.54 6.15
N GLU A 100 22.51 -22.62 6.26
CA GLU A 100 23.25 -22.10 7.41
C GLU A 100 23.30 -20.57 7.35
N GLU A 101 23.64 -20.01 6.19
CA GLU A 101 23.63 -18.55 5.97
C GLU A 101 22.23 -17.94 6.17
N LEU A 102 21.18 -18.60 5.65
CA LEU A 102 19.80 -18.14 5.83
C LEU A 102 19.39 -18.15 7.30
N LYS A 103 19.73 -19.22 8.02
CA LYS A 103 19.41 -19.35 9.44
C LYS A 103 20.10 -18.24 10.24
N ALA A 104 21.37 -17.96 9.96
CA ALA A 104 22.11 -16.90 10.64
C ALA A 104 21.46 -15.50 10.44
N GLU A 105 21.02 -15.18 9.22
CA GLU A 105 20.34 -13.90 8.94
C GLU A 105 18.99 -13.80 9.65
N VAL A 106 18.19 -14.88 9.66
CA VAL A 106 16.90 -14.92 10.36
C VAL A 106 17.08 -14.84 11.88
N ASP A 107 18.03 -15.59 12.42
CA ASP A 107 18.31 -15.60 13.86
C ASP A 107 18.78 -14.22 14.33
N ALA A 108 19.64 -13.54 13.57
CA ALA A 108 20.06 -12.17 13.88
C ALA A 108 18.89 -11.18 13.85
N PHE A 109 18.04 -11.26 12.82
CA PHE A 109 16.85 -10.41 12.71
C PHE A 109 15.88 -10.62 13.87
N MET A 110 15.63 -11.88 14.24
CA MET A 110 14.75 -12.21 15.36
C MET A 110 15.33 -11.76 16.70
N GLN A 111 16.64 -11.90 16.91
CA GLN A 111 17.30 -11.41 18.12
C GLN A 111 17.16 -9.89 18.28
N ASP A 112 17.32 -9.12 17.20
CA ASP A 112 17.16 -7.66 17.26
C ASP A 112 15.71 -7.25 17.48
N TYR A 113 14.76 -7.98 16.89
CA TYR A 113 13.34 -7.78 17.13
C TYR A 113 12.94 -8.09 18.59
N ASP A 114 13.40 -9.21 19.13
CA ASP A 114 13.13 -9.62 20.51
C ASP A 114 13.72 -8.62 21.52
N LYS A 115 14.92 -8.05 21.24
CA LYS A 115 15.49 -6.94 22.03
C LYS A 115 14.60 -5.71 22.01
N GLN A 116 14.12 -5.29 20.83
CA GLN A 116 13.24 -4.13 20.71
C GLN A 116 11.93 -4.33 21.49
N ILE A 117 11.32 -5.51 21.38
CA ILE A 117 10.13 -5.85 22.18
C ILE A 117 10.44 -5.80 23.66
N ALA A 118 11.55 -6.39 24.11
CA ALA A 118 11.91 -6.41 25.53
C ALA A 118 12.13 -4.99 26.08
N GLU A 119 12.74 -4.10 25.30
CA GLU A 119 12.88 -2.67 25.66
C GLU A 119 11.53 -1.95 25.73
N GLU A 120 10.63 -2.19 24.77
CA GLU A 120 9.27 -1.64 24.79
C GLU A 120 8.47 -2.15 25.99
N GLU A 121 8.58 -3.43 26.31
CA GLU A 121 7.94 -4.04 27.48
C GLU A 121 8.51 -3.51 28.79
N ALA A 122 9.82 -3.28 28.87
CA ALA A 122 10.48 -2.68 30.03
C ALA A 122 10.00 -1.23 30.24
N LYS A 123 10.01 -0.40 29.19
CA LYS A 123 9.46 0.97 29.24
C LYS A 123 7.99 0.97 29.64
N ALA A 124 7.20 0.07 29.07
CA ALA A 124 5.78 -0.06 29.43
C ALA A 124 5.59 -0.52 30.88
N ALA A 125 6.50 -1.32 31.44
CA ALA A 125 6.47 -1.71 32.85
C ALA A 125 6.88 -0.56 33.78
N GLU A 126 7.82 0.29 33.37
CA GLU A 126 8.20 1.51 34.10
C GLU A 126 7.07 2.56 34.10
N GLU A 127 6.35 2.69 32.98
CA GLU A 127 5.17 3.55 32.89
C GLU A 127 3.93 2.96 33.59
N GLU A 128 3.91 1.65 33.86
CA GLU A 128 2.80 0.96 34.51
C GLU A 128 2.88 1.18 36.03
N GLY A 129 1.96 2.00 36.55
CA GLY A 129 1.82 2.22 37.99
C GLY A 129 2.41 3.52 38.50
N VAL A 130 2.99 4.35 37.63
CA VAL A 130 3.27 5.76 37.95
C VAL A 130 1.94 6.53 37.84
N PRO A 131 1.43 7.11 38.95
CA PRO A 131 0.25 7.97 38.89
C PRO A 131 0.62 9.27 38.17
N ASP A 132 -0.22 9.71 37.25
CA ASP A 132 -0.09 11.03 36.64
C ASP A 132 -0.25 12.14 37.72
N GLU A 133 0.13 13.38 37.39
CA GLU A 133 0.02 14.55 38.31
C GLU A 133 -1.42 14.78 38.83
N GLU A 134 -2.42 14.21 38.17
CA GLU A 134 -3.85 14.26 38.49
C GLU A 134 -4.34 12.99 39.25
N GLY A 135 -3.45 12.06 39.60
CA GLY A 135 -3.74 10.85 40.38
C GLY A 135 -4.38 9.69 39.60
N TRP A 136 -4.43 9.77 38.27
CA TRP A 136 -4.92 8.68 37.42
C TRP A 136 -3.81 7.65 37.16
N VAL A 137 -4.16 6.36 37.24
CA VAL A 137 -3.25 5.26 36.90
C VAL A 137 -3.58 4.76 35.49
N LYS A 138 -2.61 4.86 34.59
CA LYS A 138 -2.72 4.36 33.21
C LYS A 138 -2.77 2.83 33.20
N VAL A 139 -3.95 2.26 32.93
CA VAL A 139 -4.10 0.80 32.74
C VAL A 139 -3.57 0.42 31.36
N THR A 140 -2.36 -0.13 31.30
CA THR A 140 -1.82 -0.76 30.09
C THR A 140 -2.28 -2.22 30.05
N ARG A 141 -2.82 -2.68 28.91
CA ARG A 141 -3.22 -4.10 28.76
C ARG A 141 -2.01 -4.90 28.30
N LYS A 142 -1.29 -5.52 29.24
CA LYS A 142 -0.26 -6.51 28.92
C LYS A 142 -0.91 -7.81 28.38
N GLY A 143 -0.46 -8.29 27.22
CA GLY A 143 -0.88 -9.59 26.69
C GLY A 143 -0.60 -9.83 25.21
N ARG A 144 -0.65 -11.10 24.79
CA ARG A 144 -0.34 -11.63 23.44
C ARG A 144 -1.16 -11.03 22.28
N LYS A 145 -2.19 -10.25 22.60
CA LYS A 145 -2.96 -9.44 21.64
C LYS A 145 -2.95 -8.01 22.17
N PRO A 146 -1.88 -7.22 21.94
CA PRO A 146 -2.00 -5.77 22.09
C PRO A 146 -3.21 -5.37 21.25
N GLY A 147 -4.10 -4.58 21.83
CA GLY A 147 -5.32 -4.16 21.15
C GLY A 147 -5.00 -3.54 19.77
N LEU A 148 -6.02 -3.44 18.92
CA LEU A 148 -5.90 -2.79 17.61
C LEU A 148 -5.09 -1.48 17.77
N PRO A 149 -4.00 -1.28 17.01
CA PRO A 149 -3.14 -0.12 17.19
C PRO A 149 -3.98 1.13 17.12
N ARG A 150 -3.81 2.02 18.12
CA ARG A 150 -4.50 3.32 18.23
C ARG A 150 -3.99 4.28 17.16
N THR A 151 -4.14 3.91 15.89
CA THR A 151 -4.04 4.84 14.78
C THR A 151 -5.33 5.63 14.69
N GLU A 152 -5.24 6.90 14.28
CA GLU A 152 -6.41 7.78 14.15
C GLU A 152 -7.49 7.13 13.26
N ALA A 153 -7.07 6.46 12.18
CA ALA A 153 -7.97 5.72 11.28
C ALA A 153 -8.69 4.55 11.97
N ALA A 154 -8.03 3.81 12.86
CA ALA A 154 -8.66 2.73 13.62
C ALA A 154 -9.68 3.26 14.63
N ASN A 155 -9.38 4.38 15.28
CA ASN A 155 -10.28 5.05 16.21
C ASN A 155 -11.53 5.59 15.51
N LEU A 156 -11.38 6.22 14.34
CA LEU A 156 -12.51 6.69 13.53
C LEU A 156 -13.44 5.54 13.12
N ARG A 157 -12.87 4.40 12.69
CA ARG A 157 -13.66 3.21 12.34
C ARG A 157 -14.42 2.64 13.55
N LEU A 158 -13.80 2.64 14.72
CA LEU A 158 -14.46 2.21 15.96
C LEU A 158 -15.63 3.14 16.29
N LEU A 159 -15.40 4.46 16.24
CA LEU A 159 -16.40 5.49 16.51
C LEU A 159 -17.58 5.40 15.54
N GLU A 160 -17.33 5.19 14.24
CA GLU A 160 -18.38 4.95 13.25
C GLU A 160 -19.20 3.70 13.58
N ARG A 161 -18.54 2.60 13.98
CA ARG A 161 -19.22 1.37 14.36
C ARG A 161 -20.09 1.57 15.59
N GLU A 162 -19.63 2.36 16.56
CA GLU A 162 -20.41 2.75 17.73
C GLU A 162 -21.59 3.64 17.39
N ARG A 163 -21.41 4.67 16.53
CA ARG A 163 -22.49 5.52 16.03
C ARG A 163 -23.55 4.69 15.30
N ARG A 164 -23.16 3.75 14.45
CA ARG A 164 -24.09 2.81 13.78
C ARG A 164 -24.85 1.93 14.77
N LYS A 165 -24.20 1.48 15.85
CA LYS A 165 -24.88 0.73 16.93
C LYS A 165 -25.86 1.60 17.71
N ARG A 166 -25.52 2.85 18.01
CA ARG A 166 -26.45 3.81 18.67
C ARG A 166 -27.65 4.09 17.78
N ALA A 167 -27.44 4.41 16.50
CA ALA A 167 -28.52 4.65 15.55
C ALA A 167 -29.46 3.44 15.38
N ARG A 168 -28.96 2.20 15.52
CA ARG A 168 -29.80 0.99 15.53
C ARG A 168 -30.61 0.80 16.83
N LYS A 169 -30.10 1.32 17.95
CA LYS A 169 -30.72 1.22 19.28
C LYS A 169 -31.65 2.40 19.59
N GLU A 170 -31.47 3.53 18.90
CA GLU A 170 -32.39 4.65 18.92
C GLU A 170 -33.71 4.21 18.28
N LEU A 171 -34.68 3.87 19.14
CA LEU A 171 -36.00 3.46 18.74
C LEU A 171 -36.77 4.72 18.29
N LEU A 172 -36.66 5.07 17.01
CA LEU A 172 -37.28 6.28 16.42
C LEU A 172 -38.81 6.32 16.65
N ASN A 173 -39.43 5.17 16.88
CA ASN A 173 -40.85 5.00 17.17
C ASN A 173 -41.04 4.23 18.48
N PHE A 174 -40.68 4.84 19.60
CA PHE A 174 -40.84 4.23 20.92
C PHE A 174 -42.30 3.94 21.27
N TYR A 175 -43.24 4.74 20.76
CA TYR A 175 -44.66 4.62 21.07
C TYR A 175 -45.50 4.09 19.90
N ALA A 176 -46.50 3.25 20.22
CA ALA A 176 -47.41 2.68 19.24
C ALA A 176 -48.18 3.72 18.41
N TRP A 177 -48.45 4.91 18.96
CA TRP A 177 -49.12 6.00 18.24
C TRP A 177 -48.23 6.60 17.14
N GLN A 178 -46.91 6.65 17.32
CA GLN A 178 -45.95 7.13 16.31
C GLN A 178 -45.95 6.21 15.08
N HIS A 179 -46.02 4.90 15.30
CA HIS A 179 -46.18 3.91 14.23
C HIS A 179 -47.51 4.04 13.49
N ARG A 180 -48.60 4.42 14.17
CA ARG A 180 -49.91 4.64 13.54
C ARG A 180 -49.91 5.92 12.71
N GLU A 181 -49.31 6.99 13.22
CA GLU A 181 -49.20 8.29 12.54
C GLU A 181 -48.36 8.18 11.26
N THR A 182 -47.14 7.63 11.37
CA THR A 182 -46.23 7.45 10.22
C THR A 182 -46.84 6.61 9.11
N LYS A 183 -47.57 5.53 9.45
CA LYS A 183 -48.30 4.72 8.46
C LYS A 183 -49.44 5.51 7.81
N ARG A 184 -50.18 6.31 8.59
CA ARG A 184 -51.28 7.13 8.08
C ARG A 184 -50.77 8.21 7.12
N GLU A 185 -49.72 8.92 7.50
CA GLU A 185 -49.05 9.91 6.66
C GLU A 185 -48.52 9.29 5.37
N HIS A 186 -47.88 8.11 5.46
CA HIS A 186 -47.37 7.41 4.28
C HIS A 186 -48.49 7.01 3.32
N ILE A 187 -49.62 6.48 3.83
CA ILE A 187 -50.80 6.15 3.01
C ILE A 187 -51.38 7.43 2.36
N ALA A 188 -51.46 8.54 3.10
CA ALA A 188 -51.94 9.80 2.56
C ALA A 188 -51.04 10.33 1.44
N GLN A 189 -49.71 10.25 1.61
CA GLN A 189 -48.74 10.63 0.57
C GLN A 189 -48.87 9.76 -0.69
N LEU A 190 -49.07 8.44 -0.54
CA LEU A 190 -49.28 7.54 -1.68
C LEU A 190 -50.56 7.88 -2.45
N ARG A 191 -51.66 8.17 -1.75
CA ARG A 191 -52.93 8.59 -2.38
C ARG A 191 -52.78 9.89 -3.15
N LYS A 192 -52.09 10.88 -2.56
CA LYS A 192 -51.81 12.17 -3.21
C LYS A 192 -50.98 11.97 -4.49
N LYS A 193 -49.88 11.21 -4.42
CA LYS A 193 -49.05 10.91 -5.60
C LYS A 193 -49.83 10.18 -6.69
N PHE A 194 -50.71 9.25 -6.31
CA PHE A 194 -51.54 8.53 -7.26
C PHE A 194 -52.53 9.45 -7.97
N GLU A 195 -53.15 10.39 -7.27
CA GLU A 195 -54.03 11.40 -7.87
C GLU A 195 -53.27 12.34 -8.82
N GLU A 196 -52.09 12.82 -8.41
CA GLU A 196 -51.21 13.63 -9.25
C GLU A 196 -50.79 12.89 -10.52
N ASP A 197 -50.40 11.62 -10.40
CA ASP A 197 -50.02 10.79 -11.55
C ASP A 197 -51.22 10.51 -12.47
N LYS A 198 -52.42 10.30 -11.90
CA LYS A 198 -53.66 10.16 -12.66
C LYS A 198 -53.97 11.43 -13.46
N GLN A 199 -53.81 12.60 -12.85
CA GLN A 199 -53.97 13.90 -13.53
C GLN A 199 -52.92 14.09 -14.63
N ARG A 200 -51.64 13.76 -14.35
CA ARG A 200 -50.55 13.85 -15.33
C ARG A 200 -50.80 12.94 -16.54
N ILE A 201 -51.23 11.70 -16.30
CA ILE A 201 -51.58 10.75 -17.36
C ILE A 201 -52.77 11.25 -18.18
N ALA A 202 -53.80 11.81 -17.55
CA ALA A 202 -54.95 12.38 -18.25
C ALA A 202 -54.52 13.53 -19.19
N LEU A 203 -53.65 14.42 -18.73
CA LEU A 203 -53.08 15.50 -19.56
C LEU A 203 -52.25 14.95 -20.73
N MET A 204 -51.39 13.94 -20.49
CA MET A 204 -50.60 13.31 -21.54
C MET A 204 -51.46 12.57 -22.57
N ARG A 205 -52.55 11.93 -22.14
CA ARG A 205 -53.54 11.30 -23.03
C ARG A 205 -54.25 12.34 -23.89
N ALA A 206 -54.68 13.45 -23.31
CA ALA A 206 -55.30 14.56 -24.04
C ALA A 206 -54.34 15.14 -25.09
N GLN A 207 -53.05 15.26 -24.77
CA GLN A 207 -52.02 15.71 -25.71
C GLN A 207 -51.54 14.62 -26.70
N ARG A 208 -52.09 13.39 -26.64
CA ARG A 208 -51.66 12.21 -27.44
C ARG A 208 -50.17 11.86 -27.30
N LYS A 209 -49.56 12.19 -26.15
CA LYS A 209 -48.14 11.92 -25.85
C LYS A 209 -47.93 10.73 -24.90
N PHE A 210 -49.01 10.09 -24.46
CA PHE A 210 -48.93 8.94 -23.55
C PHE A 210 -48.50 7.66 -24.30
N ARG A 211 -47.35 7.08 -23.92
CA ARG A 211 -46.84 5.80 -24.43
C ARG A 211 -46.82 4.76 -23.29
N PRO A 212 -47.74 3.78 -23.28
CA PRO A 212 -47.89 2.83 -22.17
C PRO A 212 -46.84 1.71 -22.11
N TYR A 213 -46.01 1.57 -23.15
CA TYR A 213 -44.99 0.53 -23.32
C TYR A 213 -43.69 1.17 -23.82
#